data_AF-A0A183DFG7-F1
#
_entry.id   AF-A0A183DFG7-F1
#
_cell.length_a   1.000
_cell.length_b   1.000
_cell.length_c   1.000
_cell.angle_alpha   90.00
_cell.angle_beta   90.00
_cell.angle_gamma   90.00
#
_symmetry.space_group_name_H-M   'P 1'
#
loop_
_entity.id
_entity.type
_entity.pdbx_description
1 polymer ?
#
loop_
_entity_poly.entity_id
_entity_poly.type
_entity_poly.pdbx_seq_one_letter_code
_entity_poly.pdbx_strand_id
1 'polypeptide(L)'
;MMKELREELRNKPPVVGAYTPRRGDLCVARFSADKLWYRARVESIRGKNVEILYVDFGNRETVDATSLAVLPAGFAAQPAGAREYQLAFLQMPSDPDYASSTDAAFEQLLYSTPFMFINTEYRNQGVEYISAVMETADGSGRSDVAKMLIAEGHALTEQRREKKFAALIAEYQEAEAVARREHRNIWEYGDFTGNEL
;
A
#
# COMPACT_ATOMS: atom_id res chain seq x y z
N MET A 1 -12.68 14.71 -13.41
CA MET A 1 -11.90 13.53 -13.86
C MET A 1 -12.73 12.24 -13.94
N MET A 2 -12.92 11.45 -12.87
CA MET A 2 -13.64 10.15 -12.98
C MET A 2 -15.08 10.27 -13.50
N LYS A 3 -15.76 11.37 -13.14
CA LYS A 3 -17.09 11.70 -13.67
C LYS A 3 -17.07 11.87 -15.20
N GLU A 4 -16.14 12.67 -15.72
CA GLU A 4 -15.99 12.90 -17.16
C GLU A 4 -15.62 11.60 -17.91
N LEU A 5 -14.73 10.76 -17.35
CA LEU A 5 -14.38 9.47 -17.95
C LEU A 5 -15.62 8.59 -18.14
N ARG A 6 -16.43 8.49 -17.07
CA ARG A 6 -17.64 7.67 -17.08
C ARG A 6 -18.72 8.25 -17.98
N GLU A 7 -18.81 9.57 -18.09
CA GLU A 7 -19.70 10.23 -19.04
C GLU A 7 -19.28 9.97 -20.49
N GLU A 8 -17.99 10.04 -20.81
CA GLU A 8 -17.50 9.70 -22.15
C GLU A 8 -17.77 8.23 -22.51
N LEU A 9 -17.47 7.30 -21.61
CA LEU A 9 -17.72 5.87 -21.82
C LEU A 9 -19.22 5.53 -21.87
N ARG A 10 -20.08 6.34 -21.26
CA ARG A 10 -21.54 6.20 -21.40
C ARG A 10 -22.01 6.70 -22.77
N ASN A 11 -21.48 7.82 -23.23
CA ASN A 11 -21.83 8.41 -24.53
C ASN A 11 -21.25 7.60 -25.70
N LYS A 12 -20.13 6.91 -25.49
CA LYS A 12 -19.47 6.02 -26.44
C LYS A 12 -19.17 4.68 -25.77
N PRO A 13 -20.17 3.79 -25.61
CA PRO A 13 -20.00 2.50 -24.97
C PRO A 13 -18.91 1.66 -25.64
N PRO A 14 -17.98 1.07 -24.87
CA PRO A 14 -17.01 0.15 -25.44
C PRO A 14 -17.65 -1.07 -26.09
N VAL A 15 -17.13 -1.45 -27.26
CA VAL A 15 -17.52 -2.70 -27.93
C VAL A 15 -16.76 -3.85 -27.28
N VAL A 16 -17.51 -4.81 -26.73
CA VAL A 16 -16.95 -5.99 -26.06
C VAL A 16 -16.04 -6.77 -27.02
N GLY A 17 -14.81 -7.05 -26.59
CA GLY A 17 -13.83 -7.81 -27.38
C GLY A 17 -13.11 -7.02 -28.47
N ALA A 18 -13.41 -5.73 -28.66
CA ALA A 18 -12.68 -4.89 -29.62
C ALA A 18 -11.27 -4.49 -29.14
N TYR A 19 -11.01 -4.59 -27.84
CA TYR A 19 -9.72 -4.28 -27.24
C TYR A 19 -8.89 -5.56 -27.04
N THR A 20 -7.65 -5.55 -27.54
CA THR A 20 -6.66 -6.60 -27.29
C THR A 20 -5.61 -6.08 -26.32
N PRO A 21 -5.61 -6.52 -25.05
CA PRO A 21 -4.70 -6.00 -24.04
C PRO A 21 -3.25 -6.42 -24.30
N ARG A 22 -2.29 -5.53 -24.01
CA ARG A 22 -0.87 -5.87 -23.90
C ARG A 22 -0.32 -5.44 -22.55
N ARG A 23 0.68 -6.16 -22.06
CA ARG A 23 1.38 -5.82 -20.82
C ARG A 23 1.94 -4.39 -20.93
N GLY A 24 1.63 -3.57 -19.92
CA GLY A 24 2.00 -2.16 -19.84
C GLY A 24 0.96 -1.20 -20.42
N ASP A 25 -0.04 -1.68 -21.16
CA ASP A 25 -1.07 -0.81 -21.72
C ASP A 25 -1.87 -0.11 -20.62
N LEU A 26 -2.11 1.20 -20.82
CA LEU A 26 -3.08 1.95 -20.05
C LEU A 26 -4.45 1.82 -20.72
N CYS A 27 -5.43 1.34 -19.97
CA CYS A 27 -6.77 1.02 -20.45
C CYS A 27 -7.83 1.51 -19.46
N VAL A 28 -9.09 1.22 -19.77
CA VAL A 28 -10.16 1.28 -18.76
C VAL A 28 -10.62 -0.13 -18.43
N ALA A 29 -10.95 -0.34 -17.16
CA ALA A 29 -11.48 -1.58 -16.64
C ALA A 29 -12.75 -1.31 -15.85
N ARG A 30 -13.69 -2.25 -15.91
CA ARG A 30 -14.91 -2.19 -15.10
C ARG A 30 -14.69 -2.93 -13.78
N PHE A 31 -14.69 -2.18 -12.68
CA PHE A 31 -14.45 -2.75 -11.35
C PHE A 31 -15.57 -3.70 -10.93
N SER A 32 -15.22 -4.87 -10.42
CA SER A 32 -16.22 -5.88 -10.08
C SER A 32 -17.14 -5.49 -8.94
N ALA A 33 -16.68 -4.68 -7.97
CA ALA A 33 -17.48 -4.34 -6.79
C ALA A 33 -18.63 -3.37 -7.10
N ASP A 34 -18.39 -2.34 -7.90
CA ASP A 34 -19.37 -1.27 -8.17
C ASP A 34 -19.84 -1.20 -9.63
N LYS A 35 -19.24 -1.99 -10.52
CA LYS A 35 -19.50 -2.03 -11.96
C LYS A 35 -19.23 -0.71 -12.70
N LEU A 36 -18.43 0.19 -12.12
CA LEU A 36 -18.02 1.44 -12.73
C LEU A 36 -16.70 1.31 -13.48
N TRP A 37 -16.48 2.23 -14.43
CA TRP A 37 -15.23 2.29 -15.21
C TRP A 37 -14.17 3.12 -14.50
N TYR A 38 -12.94 2.62 -14.57
CA TYR A 38 -11.74 3.19 -13.97
C TYR A 38 -10.56 3.08 -14.90
N ARG A 39 -9.55 3.95 -14.73
CA ARG A 39 -8.27 3.79 -15.42
C ARG A 39 -7.49 2.65 -14.80
N ALA A 40 -6.91 1.81 -15.65
CA ALA A 40 -6.15 0.65 -15.22
C ALA A 40 -4.91 0.46 -16.10
N ARG A 41 -3.90 -0.21 -15.56
CA ARG A 41 -2.72 -0.66 -16.29
C ARG A 41 -2.70 -2.18 -16.32
N VAL A 42 -2.46 -2.75 -17.49
CA VAL A 42 -2.28 -4.20 -17.64
C VAL A 42 -0.91 -4.60 -17.10
N GLU A 43 -0.87 -5.46 -16.07
CA GLU A 43 0.37 -5.94 -15.46
C GLU A 43 0.79 -7.31 -16.01
N SER A 44 -0.16 -8.24 -16.18
CA SER A 44 0.09 -9.57 -16.73
C SER A 44 -1.13 -10.14 -17.48
N ILE A 45 -0.90 -11.09 -18.40
CA ILE A 45 -1.94 -11.73 -19.22
C ILE A 45 -1.72 -13.25 -19.19
N ARG A 46 -2.76 -14.00 -18.84
CA ARG A 46 -2.78 -15.47 -18.80
C ARG A 46 -4.04 -15.99 -19.51
N GLY A 47 -3.94 -16.22 -20.82
CA GLY A 47 -5.08 -16.59 -21.65
C GLY A 47 -6.10 -15.45 -21.72
N LYS A 48 -7.31 -15.68 -21.18
CA LYS A 48 -8.36 -14.66 -21.10
C LYS A 48 -8.30 -13.81 -19.82
N ASN A 49 -7.57 -14.28 -18.82
CA ASN A 49 -7.42 -13.59 -17.54
C ASN A 49 -6.33 -12.54 -17.64
N VAL A 50 -6.65 -11.31 -17.25
CA VAL A 50 -5.76 -10.16 -17.31
C VAL A 50 -5.66 -9.57 -15.91
N GLU A 51 -4.45 -9.52 -15.39
CA GLU A 51 -4.14 -8.85 -14.14
C GLU A 51 -3.94 -7.36 -14.42
N ILE A 52 -4.67 -6.54 -13.67
CA ILE A 52 -4.68 -5.09 -13.82
C ILE A 52 -4.43 -4.40 -12.49
N LEU A 53 -3.82 -3.22 -12.56
CA LEU A 53 -3.70 -2.25 -11.48
C LEU A 53 -4.61 -1.06 -11.75
N TYR A 54 -5.53 -0.74 -10.84
CA TYR A 54 -6.29 0.51 -10.90
C TYR A 54 -5.38 1.67 -10.50
N VAL A 55 -4.85 2.37 -11.50
CA VAL A 55 -3.75 3.35 -11.31
C VAL A 55 -4.10 4.54 -10.43
N ASP A 56 -5.39 4.77 -10.20
CA ASP A 56 -5.89 5.87 -9.37
C ASP A 56 -6.17 5.48 -7.91
N PHE A 57 -6.13 4.19 -7.60
CA PHE A 57 -6.50 3.64 -6.28
C PHE A 57 -5.47 2.67 -5.70
N GLY A 58 -4.68 2.01 -6.55
CA GLY A 58 -3.62 1.10 -6.13
C GLY A 58 -4.05 -0.36 -5.96
N ASN A 59 -5.35 -0.66 -5.94
CA ASN A 59 -5.83 -2.03 -5.87
C ASN A 59 -5.67 -2.78 -7.21
N ARG A 60 -5.50 -4.10 -7.12
CA ARG A 60 -5.35 -5.01 -8.26
C ARG A 60 -6.57 -5.92 -8.43
N GLU A 61 -6.81 -6.36 -9.65
CA GLU A 61 -7.86 -7.33 -9.95
C GLU A 61 -7.44 -8.21 -11.13
N THR A 62 -7.90 -9.48 -11.12
CA THR A 62 -7.85 -10.32 -12.32
C THR A 62 -9.22 -10.28 -12.99
N VAL A 63 -9.27 -9.77 -14.21
CA VAL A 63 -10.50 -9.61 -15.01
C VAL A 63 -10.41 -10.36 -16.32
N ASP A 64 -11.56 -10.68 -16.93
CA ASP A 64 -11.58 -11.16 -18.32
C ASP A 64 -11.26 -10.00 -19.28
N ALA A 65 -10.53 -10.27 -20.37
CA ALA A 65 -10.19 -9.28 -21.38
C ALA A 65 -11.41 -8.52 -21.95
N THR A 66 -12.60 -9.12 -21.94
CA THR A 66 -13.87 -8.48 -22.33
C THR A 66 -14.33 -7.37 -21.38
N SER A 67 -13.79 -7.32 -20.16
CA SER A 67 -14.05 -6.25 -19.17
C SER A 67 -13.09 -5.06 -19.30
N LEU A 68 -12.21 -5.10 -20.31
CA LEU A 68 -11.25 -4.04 -20.61
C LEU A 68 -11.64 -3.31 -21.91
N ALA A 69 -11.31 -2.03 -21.97
CA ALA A 69 -11.44 -1.24 -23.19
C ALA A 69 -10.33 -0.21 -23.33
N VAL A 70 -10.20 0.34 -24.54
CA VAL A 70 -9.25 1.42 -24.85
C VAL A 70 -9.56 2.64 -23.97
N LEU A 71 -8.51 3.21 -23.36
CA LEU A 71 -8.63 4.48 -22.64
C LEU A 71 -8.88 5.63 -23.65
N PRO A 72 -9.91 6.47 -23.47
CA PRO A 72 -10.09 7.63 -24.32
C PRO A 72 -8.91 8.60 -24.22
N ALA A 73 -8.46 9.14 -25.36
CA ALA A 73 -7.17 9.83 -25.49
C ALA A 73 -6.96 10.99 -24.50
N GLY A 74 -8.03 11.70 -24.10
CA GLY A 74 -7.97 12.82 -23.15
C GLY A 74 -7.57 12.42 -21.72
N PHE A 75 -7.65 11.13 -21.36
CA PHE A 75 -7.38 10.64 -20.00
C PHE A 75 -6.02 9.99 -19.83
N ALA A 76 -5.28 9.78 -20.92
CA ALA A 76 -3.95 9.15 -20.90
C ALA A 76 -2.86 10.07 -20.33
N ALA A 77 -2.99 11.38 -20.54
CA ALA A 77 -2.00 12.38 -20.09
C ALA A 77 -2.08 12.70 -18.59
N GLN A 78 -3.16 12.29 -17.92
CA GLN A 78 -3.34 12.56 -16.49
C GLN A 78 -2.44 11.63 -15.66
N PRO A 79 -1.69 12.14 -14.66
CA PRO A 79 -0.92 11.31 -13.75
C PRO A 79 -1.80 10.28 -13.02
N ALA A 80 -1.21 9.16 -12.63
CA ALA A 80 -1.85 8.19 -11.75
C ALA A 80 -2.23 8.84 -10.42
N GLY A 81 -3.45 8.58 -9.93
CA GLY A 81 -3.95 9.08 -8.65
C GLY A 81 -3.36 8.35 -7.43
N ALA A 82 -2.81 7.15 -7.62
CA ALA A 82 -2.14 6.39 -6.58
C ALA A 82 -0.64 6.22 -6.88
N ARG A 83 0.15 6.15 -5.81
CA ARG A 83 1.58 5.86 -5.86
C ARG A 83 1.92 4.85 -4.78
N GLU A 84 2.68 3.83 -5.17
CA GLU A 84 3.11 2.76 -4.28
C GLU A 84 4.34 3.21 -3.47
N TYR A 85 4.31 2.89 -2.17
CA TYR A 85 5.39 3.12 -1.22
C TYR A 85 5.51 1.90 -0.30
N GLN A 86 6.64 1.79 0.40
CA GLN A 86 6.81 0.87 1.51
C GLN A 86 7.11 1.65 2.79
N LEU A 87 6.63 1.18 3.94
CA LEU A 87 7.03 1.77 5.22
C LEU A 87 8.52 1.50 5.44
N ALA A 88 9.26 2.53 5.80
CA ALA A 88 10.65 2.42 6.20
C ALA A 88 10.75 1.83 7.62
N PHE A 89 11.86 1.14 7.88
CA PHE A 89 12.31 0.77 9.22
C PHE A 89 11.41 -0.25 9.96
N LEU A 90 10.45 -0.84 9.26
CA LEU A 90 9.54 -1.86 9.76
C LEU A 90 9.83 -3.19 9.08
N GLN A 91 9.92 -4.25 9.88
CA GLN A 91 10.01 -5.62 9.42
C GLN A 91 8.74 -6.38 9.81
N MET A 92 8.10 -7.00 8.82
CA MET A 92 6.93 -7.85 9.04
C MET A 92 7.32 -9.10 9.84
N PRO A 93 6.45 -9.58 10.76
CA PRO A 93 6.65 -10.87 11.40
C PRO A 93 6.61 -12.00 10.35
N SER A 94 7.38 -13.07 10.61
CA SER A 94 7.45 -14.23 9.70
C SER A 94 6.24 -15.15 9.80
N ASP A 95 5.56 -15.14 10.95
CA ASP A 95 4.35 -15.92 11.16
C ASP A 95 3.17 -15.31 10.38
N PRO A 96 2.44 -16.09 9.57
CA PRO A 96 1.34 -15.58 8.75
C PRO A 96 0.18 -14.97 9.55
N ASP A 97 -0.12 -15.49 10.74
CA ASP A 97 -1.23 -14.99 11.56
C ASP A 97 -0.86 -13.64 12.16
N TYR A 98 0.39 -13.50 12.64
CA TYR A 98 0.90 -12.20 13.08
C TYR A 98 1.03 -11.21 11.93
N ALA A 99 1.47 -11.62 10.74
CA ALA A 99 1.53 -10.74 9.58
C ALA A 99 0.14 -10.20 9.20
N SER A 100 -0.87 -11.09 9.23
CA SER A 100 -2.26 -10.70 9.01
C SER A 100 -2.79 -9.73 10.07
N SER A 101 -2.36 -9.92 11.34
CA SER A 101 -2.67 -8.99 12.43
C SER A 101 -1.99 -7.62 12.23
N THR A 102 -0.73 -7.59 11.76
CA THR A 102 -0.02 -6.36 11.41
C THR A 102 -0.76 -5.58 10.31
N ASP A 103 -1.22 -6.27 9.27
CA ASP A 103 -1.98 -5.65 8.16
C ASP A 103 -3.29 -5.03 8.67
N ALA A 104 -4.04 -5.75 9.53
CA ALA A 104 -5.28 -5.23 10.11
C ALA A 104 -5.04 -3.99 10.98
N ALA A 105 -3.98 -4.00 11.81
CA ALA A 105 -3.60 -2.85 12.63
C ALA A 105 -3.18 -1.65 11.77
N PHE A 106 -2.42 -1.91 10.71
CA PHE A 106 -2.00 -0.89 9.75
C PHE A 106 -3.20 -0.25 9.03
N GLU A 107 -4.14 -1.06 8.54
CA GLU A 107 -5.38 -0.56 7.93
C GLU A 107 -6.19 0.30 8.90
N GLN A 108 -6.33 -0.13 10.15
CA GLN A 108 -7.03 0.66 11.17
C GLN A 108 -6.38 2.04 11.37
N LEU A 109 -5.05 2.12 11.39
CA LEU A 109 -4.32 3.39 11.47
C LEU A 109 -4.52 4.23 10.21
N LEU A 110 -4.40 3.63 9.02
CA LEU A 110 -4.60 4.33 7.74
C LEU A 110 -5.99 4.96 7.63
N TYR A 111 -7.03 4.24 8.04
CA TYR A 111 -8.41 4.72 7.94
C TYR A 111 -8.86 5.58 9.12
N SER A 112 -8.00 5.75 10.15
CA SER A 112 -8.30 6.62 11.29
C SER A 112 -8.12 8.11 10.99
N THR A 113 -7.42 8.45 9.91
CA THR A 113 -7.12 9.84 9.52
C THR A 113 -7.40 10.08 8.02
N PRO A 114 -7.91 11.26 7.63
CA PRO A 114 -8.14 11.59 6.22
C PRO A 114 -6.85 11.85 5.43
N PHE A 115 -5.73 12.13 6.09
CA PHE A 115 -4.45 12.36 5.44
C PHE A 115 -3.27 12.00 6.35
N MET A 116 -2.10 11.83 5.74
CA MET A 116 -0.82 11.61 6.42
C MET A 116 0.28 12.46 5.77
N PHE A 117 1.30 12.79 6.54
CA PHE A 117 2.54 13.36 6.03
C PHE A 117 3.49 12.23 5.68
N ILE A 118 4.07 12.29 4.49
CA ILE A 118 5.00 11.28 3.98
C ILE A 118 6.38 11.92 3.82
N ASN A 119 7.40 11.31 4.43
CA ASN A 119 8.79 11.64 4.16
C ASN A 119 9.49 10.46 3.47
N THR A 120 10.23 10.72 2.38
CA THR A 120 11.02 9.68 1.73
C THR A 120 12.37 9.52 2.40
N GLU A 121 12.61 8.35 2.99
CA GLU A 121 13.81 8.05 3.77
C GLU A 121 14.93 7.50 2.90
N TYR A 122 14.58 6.55 2.03
CA TYR A 122 15.50 5.93 1.08
C TYR A 122 14.75 5.28 -0.09
N ARG A 123 15.53 4.88 -1.11
CA ARG A 123 15.02 4.14 -2.27
C ARG A 123 15.82 2.86 -2.44
N ASN A 124 15.14 1.74 -2.64
CA ASN A 124 15.76 0.45 -2.94
C ASN A 124 15.07 -0.18 -4.15
N GLN A 125 15.84 -0.59 -5.15
CA GLN A 125 15.34 -1.21 -6.41
C GLN A 125 14.16 -0.45 -7.07
N GLY A 126 14.14 0.88 -6.97
CA GLY A 126 13.09 1.72 -7.55
C GLY A 126 11.86 1.93 -6.65
N VAL A 127 11.76 1.23 -5.52
CA VAL A 127 10.73 1.40 -4.50
C VAL A 127 11.18 2.46 -3.49
N GLU A 128 10.29 3.39 -3.18
CA GLU A 128 10.51 4.42 -2.16
C GLU A 128 10.01 3.92 -0.80
N TYR A 129 10.91 4.00 0.18
CA TYR A 129 10.62 3.67 1.57
C TYR A 129 10.41 4.96 2.33
N ILE A 130 9.30 5.04 3.05
CA ILE A 130 8.79 6.28 3.61
C ILE A 130 8.46 6.13 5.09
N SER A 131 8.61 7.21 5.83
CA SER A 131 7.93 7.39 7.12
C SER A 131 6.57 8.04 6.85
N ALA A 132 5.51 7.39 7.32
CA ALA A 132 4.15 7.92 7.30
C ALA A 132 3.81 8.47 8.69
N VAL A 133 3.42 9.73 8.77
CA VAL A 133 3.18 10.43 10.03
C VAL A 133 1.74 10.94 10.05
N MET A 134 1.01 10.60 11.11
CA MET A 134 -0.35 11.06 11.36
C MET A 134 -0.39 12.02 12.55
N GLU A 135 -1.39 12.90 12.60
CA GLU A 135 -1.68 13.67 13.81
C GLU A 135 -2.36 12.75 14.83
N THR A 136 -1.97 12.88 16.09
CA THR A 136 -2.56 12.08 17.17
C THR A 136 -4.00 12.53 17.43
N ALA A 137 -4.87 11.59 17.78
CA ALA A 137 -6.30 11.88 17.98
C ALA A 137 -6.57 12.89 19.13
N ASP A 138 -5.66 12.97 20.09
CA ASP A 138 -5.68 13.93 21.21
C ASP A 138 -5.10 15.30 20.86
N GLY A 139 -4.61 15.49 19.62
CA GLY A 139 -3.95 16.72 19.17
C GLY A 139 -2.62 17.00 19.85
N SER A 140 -2.07 16.05 20.61
CA SER A 140 -0.81 16.21 21.35
C SER A 140 0.43 16.25 20.46
N GLY A 141 0.32 15.81 19.21
CA GLY A 141 1.37 15.97 18.21
C GLY A 141 1.20 15.10 16.99
N ARG A 142 2.34 14.57 16.54
CA ARG A 142 2.47 13.72 15.36
C ARG A 142 3.14 12.41 15.74
N SER A 143 2.64 11.31 15.17
CA SER A 143 3.18 9.98 15.41
C SER A 143 3.49 9.27 14.10
N ASP A 144 4.63 8.61 14.07
CA ASP A 144 5.07 7.76 12.98
C ASP A 144 4.34 6.41 13.04
N VAL A 145 3.65 6.06 11.96
CA VAL A 145 2.83 4.84 11.84
C VAL A 145 3.66 3.58 12.05
N ALA A 146 4.87 3.50 11.49
CA ALA A 146 5.72 2.33 11.67
C ALA A 146 6.16 2.17 13.13
N LYS A 147 6.53 3.30 13.78
CA LYS A 147 6.86 3.32 15.22
C LYS A 147 5.66 2.92 16.08
N MET A 148 4.44 3.35 15.73
CA MET A 148 3.22 2.98 16.44
C MET A 148 2.95 1.47 16.36
N LEU A 149 3.08 0.88 15.17
CA LEU A 149 2.93 -0.58 14.99
C LEU A 149 3.96 -1.36 15.81
N ILE A 150 5.21 -0.89 15.84
CA ILE A 150 6.28 -1.51 16.63
C ILE A 150 6.05 -1.34 18.14
N ALA A 151 5.63 -0.16 18.59
CA ALA A 151 5.34 0.12 20.00
C ALA A 151 4.18 -0.74 20.53
N GLU A 152 3.18 -1.03 19.70
CA GLU A 152 2.09 -1.95 20.04
C GLU A 152 2.48 -3.43 19.81
N GLY A 153 3.70 -3.72 19.36
CA GLY A 153 4.17 -5.09 19.15
C GLY A 153 3.54 -5.79 17.95
N HIS A 154 3.03 -5.05 16.96
CA HIS A 154 2.55 -5.65 15.71
C HIS A 154 3.67 -5.94 14.71
N ALA A 155 4.84 -5.33 14.86
CA ALA A 155 5.96 -5.50 13.93
C ALA A 155 7.31 -5.37 14.63
N LEU A 156 8.37 -5.73 13.92
CA LEU A 156 9.77 -5.65 14.36
C LEU A 156 10.44 -4.41 13.77
N THR A 157 11.49 -3.91 14.41
CA THR A 157 12.33 -2.85 13.83
C THR A 157 13.27 -3.45 12.77
N GLU A 158 13.27 -2.89 11.56
CA GLU A 158 14.25 -3.23 10.53
C GLU A 158 15.64 -2.73 10.94
N GLN A 159 16.64 -3.61 10.89
CA GLN A 159 18.01 -3.25 11.22
C GLN A 159 18.68 -2.48 10.07
N ARG A 160 19.22 -1.29 10.37
CA ARG A 160 19.95 -0.43 9.41
C ARG A 160 21.33 -0.09 9.93
N ARG A 161 22.31 -0.01 9.02
CA ARG A 161 23.72 0.29 9.36
C ARG A 161 24.11 1.73 9.06
N GLU A 162 23.29 2.43 8.28
CA GLU A 162 23.59 3.78 7.85
C GLU A 162 23.49 4.76 9.03
N LYS A 163 24.60 5.44 9.33
CA LYS A 163 24.70 6.35 10.49
C LYS A 163 23.61 7.43 10.53
N LYS A 164 23.14 7.88 9.36
CA LYS A 164 22.06 8.88 9.26
C LYS A 164 20.73 8.40 9.86
N PHE A 165 20.51 7.09 9.96
CA PHE A 165 19.31 6.50 10.54
C PHE A 165 19.50 6.04 11.99
N ALA A 166 20.72 6.09 12.53
CA ALA A 166 21.03 5.49 13.83
C ALA A 166 20.17 6.04 14.98
N ALA A 167 19.91 7.35 15.01
CA ALA A 167 19.05 7.97 16.02
C ALA A 167 17.60 7.49 15.91
N LEU A 168 17.04 7.50 14.69
CA LEU A 168 15.67 7.08 14.44
C LEU A 168 15.45 5.58 14.69
N ILE A 169 16.39 4.74 14.28
CA ILE A 169 16.35 3.30 14.57
C ILE A 169 16.45 3.03 16.08
N ALA A 170 17.28 3.77 16.81
CA ALA A 170 17.35 3.62 18.27
C ALA A 170 16.01 3.92 18.93
N GLU A 171 15.26 4.91 18.46
CA GLU A 171 13.91 5.19 18.96
C GLU A 171 12.91 4.06 18.66
N TYR A 172 13.02 3.41 17.49
CA TYR A 172 12.17 2.28 17.13
C TYR A 172 12.51 1.05 17.99
N GLN A 173 13.81 0.79 18.21
CA GLN A 173 14.28 -0.29 19.07
C GLN A 173 13.87 -0.10 20.53
N GLU A 174 13.83 1.14 21.03
CA GLU A 174 13.31 1.43 22.37
C GLU A 174 11.80 1.11 22.46
N ALA A 175 11.02 1.51 21.45
CA ALA A 175 9.60 1.17 21.38
C ALA A 175 9.37 -0.35 21.31
N GLU A 176 10.15 -1.07 20.50
CA GLU A 176 10.11 -2.53 20.42
C GLU A 176 10.47 -3.20 21.75
N ALA A 177 11.49 -2.69 22.45
CA ALA A 177 11.90 -3.22 23.75
C ALA A 177 10.81 -3.04 24.82
N VAL A 178 10.05 -1.93 24.76
CA VAL A 178 8.86 -1.73 25.61
C VAL A 178 7.77 -2.74 25.25
N ALA A 179 7.44 -2.89 23.97
CA ALA A 179 6.43 -3.85 23.52
C ALA A 179 6.75 -5.28 23.94
N ARG A 180 8.02 -5.66 23.83
CA ARG A 180 8.54 -6.98 24.26
C ARG A 180 8.41 -7.18 25.76
N ARG A 181 8.83 -6.21 26.59
CA ARG A 181 8.72 -6.28 28.05
C ARG A 181 7.28 -6.36 28.52
N GLU A 182 6.36 -5.76 27.78
CA GLU A 182 4.94 -5.74 28.09
C GLU A 182 4.15 -6.87 27.42
N HIS A 183 4.83 -7.80 26.75
CA HIS A 183 4.22 -8.97 26.10
C HIS A 183 3.09 -8.61 25.12
N ARG A 184 3.27 -7.53 24.36
CA ARG A 184 2.25 -7.06 23.40
C ARG A 184 2.29 -7.88 22.11
N ASN A 185 1.13 -8.32 21.62
CA ASN A 185 0.93 -8.92 20.28
C ASN A 185 1.98 -10.00 19.94
N ILE A 186 2.91 -9.77 19.01
CA ILE A 186 3.90 -10.79 18.61
C ILE A 186 4.77 -11.27 19.79
N TRP A 187 4.81 -10.53 20.90
CA TRP A 187 5.56 -10.82 22.11
C TRP A 187 4.76 -11.56 23.21
N GLU A 188 3.51 -11.96 22.94
CA GLU A 188 2.59 -12.53 23.93
C GLU A 188 3.12 -13.81 24.62
N TYR A 189 3.99 -14.57 23.92
CA TYR A 189 4.63 -15.78 24.45
C TYR A 189 6.12 -15.61 24.78
N GLY A 190 6.62 -14.37 24.80
CA GLY A 190 8.03 -14.04 25.03
C GLY A 190 8.82 -13.76 23.75
N ASP A 191 10.14 -13.75 23.87
CA ASP A 191 11.04 -13.42 22.76
C ASP A 191 11.26 -14.62 21.83
N PHE A 192 10.67 -14.57 20.63
CA PHE A 192 10.83 -15.57 19.57
C PHE A 192 11.98 -15.26 18.62
N THR A 193 12.63 -14.10 18.73
CA THR A 193 13.69 -13.68 17.81
C THR A 193 15.03 -14.33 18.13
N GLY A 194 15.18 -14.89 19.33
CA GLY A 194 16.42 -15.52 19.79
C GLY A 194 17.55 -14.53 20.05
N ASN A 195 17.26 -13.23 20.15
CA ASN A 195 18.23 -12.18 20.44
C ASN A 195 18.55 -12.02 21.94
N GLU A 196 18.16 -12.98 22.78
CA GLU A 196 18.63 -13.09 24.16
C GLU A 196 19.99 -13.79 24.21
N LEU A 197 21.07 -13.04 23.95
CA LEU A 197 22.44 -13.36 24.38
C LEU A 197 23.18 -12.10 24.82
#